data_AF-A0A9D4W2L3-F1
#
_entry.id   AF-A0A9D4W2L3-F1
#
_cell.length_a   1.000
_cell.length_b   1.000
_cell.length_c   1.000
_cell.angle_alpha   90.00
_cell.angle_beta   90.00
_cell.angle_gamma   90.00
#
_symmetry.space_group_name_H-M   'P 1'
#
loop_
_entity.id
_entity.type
_entity.pdbx_description
1 polymer ?
#
loop_
_entity_poly.entity_id
_entity_poly.type
_entity_poly.pdbx_seq_one_letter_code
_entity_poly.pdbx_strand_id
1 'polypeptide(L)'
;MEIKVKATTSSDSNVKKANLFATKKERVNLPTYDDVVGSKKYHISEFLSQPSGIAAVLNTKALQSFQSLDANTYRCELPKLRLLNFEASPFIDLRVTSTDEDCLVEMISCKVFFL
;
A
#
# COMPACT_ATOMS: atom_id res chain seq x y z
N MET A 1 -17.09 -5.12 -5.60
CA MET A 1 -16.10 -4.11 -6.02
C MET A 1 -16.83 -3.18 -6.99
N GLU A 2 -17.20 -1.98 -6.54
CA GLU A 2 -17.94 -1.03 -7.38
C GLU A 2 -16.97 -0.03 -7.99
N ILE A 3 -16.88 -0.01 -9.32
CA ILE A 3 -16.03 0.91 -10.06
C ILE A 3 -16.87 2.15 -10.39
N LYS A 4 -16.60 3.27 -9.71
CA LYS A 4 -17.30 4.53 -9.95
C LYS A 4 -16.46 5.42 -10.86
N VAL A 5 -16.85 5.51 -12.13
CA VAL A 5 -16.20 6.37 -13.13
C VAL A 5 -16.73 7.80 -12.98
N LYS A 6 -15.87 8.76 -12.65
CA LYS A 6 -16.20 10.19 -12.67
C LYS A 6 -15.45 10.84 -13.83
N ALA A 7 -16.19 11.31 -14.82
CA ALA A 7 -15.64 12.07 -15.95
C ALA A 7 -15.31 13.50 -15.49
N THR A 8 -14.04 13.90 -15.60
CA THR A 8 -13.60 15.29 -15.43
C THR A 8 -13.17 15.82 -16.79
N THR A 9 -13.76 16.92 -17.22
CA THR A 9 -13.51 17.58 -18.50
C THR A 9 -12.32 18.54 -18.45
N SER A 10 -11.51 18.48 -19.51
CA SER A 10 -10.72 19.58 -20.12
C SER A 10 -9.32 19.91 -19.60
N SER A 11 -8.29 19.53 -20.38
CA SER A 11 -7.41 20.49 -21.09
C SER A 11 -6.60 19.76 -22.19
N ASP A 12 -6.52 20.39 -23.37
CA ASP A 12 -6.15 19.80 -24.66
C ASP A 12 -4.74 19.17 -24.73
N SER A 13 -4.71 17.85 -24.87
CA SER A 13 -3.85 17.16 -25.82
C SER A 13 -4.65 15.98 -26.38
N ASN A 14 -4.62 15.76 -27.70
CA ASN A 14 -5.36 14.71 -28.43
C ASN A 14 -4.89 13.27 -28.09
N VAL A 15 -4.43 13.04 -26.87
CA VAL A 15 -4.04 11.73 -26.35
C VAL A 15 -5.23 11.17 -25.57
N LYS A 16 -5.78 10.04 -26.01
CA LYS A 16 -6.81 9.32 -25.26
C LYS A 16 -6.22 8.88 -23.92
N LYS A 17 -6.58 9.57 -22.84
CA LYS A 17 -6.19 9.21 -21.46
C LYS A 17 -7.34 8.47 -20.79
N ALA A 18 -7.08 7.24 -20.34
CA ALA A 18 -7.99 6.51 -19.47
C ALA A 18 -7.54 6.71 -18.02
N ASN A 19 -8.40 7.27 -17.18
CA ASN A 19 -8.10 7.46 -15.76
C ASN A 19 -8.73 6.31 -14.95
N LEU A 20 -7.91 5.46 -14.33
CA LEU A 20 -8.35 4.39 -13.45
C LEU A 20 -8.05 4.78 -11.99
N PHE A 21 -9.08 4.86 -11.16
CA PHE A 21 -8.95 5.15 -9.74
C PHE A 21 -9.58 4.03 -8.92
N ALA A 22 -8.91 3.65 -7.83
CA ALA A 22 -9.44 2.73 -6.84
C ALA A 22 -9.09 3.26 -5.44
N THR A 23 -10.05 3.19 -4.53
CA THR A 23 -9.85 3.55 -3.12
C THR A 23 -10.54 2.51 -2.25
N LYS A 24 -9.80 1.95 -1.30
CA LYS A 24 -10.31 1.01 -0.31
C LYS A 24 -9.79 1.45 1.06
N LYS A 25 -10.68 1.54 2.05
CA LYS A 25 -10.33 1.84 3.43
C LYS A 25 -10.82 0.67 4.30
N GLU A 26 -9.89 0.02 4.97
CA GLU A 26 -10.16 -1.05 5.92
C GLU A 26 -9.48 -0.74 7.24
N ARG A 27 -10.06 -1.24 8.33
CA ARG A 27 -9.51 -1.13 9.68
C ARG A 27 -9.55 -2.51 10.31
N VAL A 28 -8.45 -2.89 10.95
CA VAL A 28 -8.30 -4.16 11.67
C VAL A 28 -7.95 -3.81 13.10
N ASN A 29 -8.69 -4.37 14.07
CA ASN A 29 -8.38 -4.17 15.48
C ASN A 29 -7.18 -5.03 15.85
N LEU A 30 -6.19 -4.41 16.48
CA LEU A 30 -5.01 -5.11 16.98
C LEU A 30 -5.30 -5.71 18.36
N PRO A 31 -4.82 -6.92 18.64
CA PRO A 31 -4.90 -7.49 19.98
C PRO A 31 -4.03 -6.67 20.95
N THR A 32 -4.59 -6.32 22.11
CA THR A 32 -3.83 -5.73 23.22
C THR A 32 -3.25 -6.87 24.05
N TYR A 33 -1.91 -6.94 24.13
CA TYR A 33 -1.23 -7.88 25.02
C TYR A 33 -0.76 -7.13 26.26
N ASP A 34 -1.44 -7.38 27.39
CA ASP A 34 -1.01 -6.93 28.70
C ASP A 34 -0.28 -8.09 29.39
N ASP A 35 0.97 -7.88 29.80
CA ASP A 35 1.70 -8.85 30.62
C ASP A 35 1.17 -8.80 32.06
N VAL A 36 0.85 -9.97 32.63
CA VAL A 36 0.17 -10.13 33.93
C VAL A 36 1.06 -9.65 35.10
N VAL A 37 2.33 -9.33 34.82
CA VAL A 37 3.29 -8.84 35.80
C VAL A 37 3.96 -7.55 35.29
N GLY A 38 3.28 -6.41 35.47
CA GLY A 38 3.90 -5.09 35.38
C GLY A 38 3.92 -4.43 33.99
N SER A 39 2.74 -4.02 33.51
CA SER A 39 2.49 -2.75 32.80
C SER A 39 3.31 -2.40 31.54
N LYS A 40 3.95 -3.35 30.85
CA LYS A 40 4.52 -3.06 29.52
C LYS A 40 3.46 -3.30 28.45
N LYS A 41 2.89 -2.22 27.94
CA LYS A 41 2.11 -2.23 26.71
C LYS A 41 3.08 -2.30 25.54
N TYR A 42 2.96 -3.33 24.70
CA TYR A 42 3.72 -3.42 23.46
C TYR A 42 3.02 -2.59 22.39
N HIS A 43 3.67 -1.50 21.96
CA HIS A 43 3.14 -0.62 20.94
C HIS A 43 3.43 -1.17 19.54
N ILE A 44 2.49 -1.01 18.60
CA ILE A 44 2.72 -1.45 17.22
C ILE A 44 3.87 -0.68 16.56
N SER A 45 4.12 0.56 16.99
CA SER A 45 5.29 1.35 16.59
C SER A 45 6.62 0.61 16.82
N GLU A 46 6.75 -0.15 17.92
CA GLU A 46 7.94 -0.95 18.21
C GLU A 46 8.10 -2.09 17.20
N PHE A 47 7.02 -2.79 16.86
CA PHE A 47 7.02 -3.82 15.82
C PHE A 47 7.38 -3.24 14.43
N LEU A 48 6.84 -2.08 14.09
CA LEU A 48 7.07 -1.43 12.79
C LEU A 48 8.43 -0.74 12.69
N SER A 49 9.11 -0.51 13.81
CA SER A 49 10.53 -0.10 13.80
C SER A 49 11.44 -1.20 13.25
N GLN A 50 10.99 -2.46 13.27
CA GLN A 50 11.75 -3.59 12.75
C GLN A 50 11.47 -3.81 11.25
N PRO A 51 12.49 -4.10 10.43
CA PRO A 51 12.29 -4.41 9.01
C PRO A 51 11.33 -5.58 8.76
N SER A 52 11.33 -6.58 9.65
CA SER A 52 10.40 -7.72 9.63
C SER A 52 8.95 -7.29 9.83
N GLY A 53 8.70 -6.30 10.67
CA GLY A 53 7.35 -5.80 10.92
C GLY A 53 6.77 -5.05 9.73
N ILE A 54 7.58 -4.19 9.12
CA ILE A 54 7.24 -3.54 7.84
C ILE A 54 6.98 -4.58 6.75
N ALA A 55 7.87 -5.56 6.60
CA ALA A 55 7.73 -6.61 5.61
C ALA A 55 6.43 -7.43 5.79
N ALA A 56 6.04 -7.68 7.04
CA ALA A 56 4.80 -8.37 7.36
C ALA A 56 3.56 -7.53 7.02
N VAL A 57 3.52 -6.26 7.43
CA VAL A 57 2.39 -5.36 7.13
C VAL A 57 2.20 -5.15 5.64
N LEU A 58 3.30 -5.02 4.89
CA LEU A 58 3.27 -4.86 3.44
C LEU A 58 3.12 -6.18 2.69
N ASN A 59 3.05 -7.31 3.40
CA ASN A 59 2.96 -8.66 2.83
C ASN A 59 3.96 -8.87 1.69
N THR A 60 5.24 -8.63 1.96
CA THR A 60 6.28 -8.61 0.92
C THR A 60 6.44 -9.94 0.18
N LYS A 61 5.97 -11.05 0.78
CA LYS A 61 5.92 -12.37 0.12
C LYS A 61 4.98 -12.43 -1.09
N ALA A 62 4.00 -11.54 -1.17
CA ALA A 62 3.09 -11.42 -2.30
C ALA A 62 3.64 -10.49 -3.40
N LEU A 63 4.78 -9.82 -3.17
CA LEU A 63 5.40 -8.88 -4.09
C LEU A 63 6.49 -9.57 -4.91
N GLN A 64 6.74 -9.07 -6.12
CA GLN A 64 7.93 -9.45 -6.90
C GLN A 64 9.20 -8.80 -6.35
N SER A 65 9.10 -7.53 -5.98
CA SER A 65 10.20 -6.79 -5.36
C SER A 65 9.69 -5.75 -4.37
N PHE A 66 10.55 -5.39 -3.42
CA PHE A 66 10.27 -4.46 -2.33
C PHE A 66 11.52 -3.64 -2.04
N GLN A 67 11.38 -2.31 -1.98
CA GLN A 67 12.48 -1.38 -1.76
C GLN A 67 12.04 -0.22 -0.87
N SER A 68 12.85 0.14 0.12
CA SER A 68 12.68 1.41 0.87
C SER A 68 13.12 2.59 0.01
N LEU A 69 12.26 3.59 -0.16
CA LEU A 69 12.58 4.83 -0.87
C LEU A 69 13.03 5.94 0.08
N ASP A 70 12.34 6.06 1.22
CA ASP A 70 12.66 7.00 2.29
C ASP A 70 12.41 6.33 3.67
N ALA A 71 12.27 7.13 4.73
CA ALA A 71 12.07 6.65 6.10
C ALA A 71 10.80 5.81 6.29
N ASN A 72 9.74 6.05 5.52
CA ASN A 72 8.46 5.35 5.69
C ASN A 72 7.71 5.05 4.39
N THR A 73 8.31 5.34 3.24
CA THR A 73 7.79 5.08 1.91
C THR A 73 8.56 3.94 1.25
N TYR A 74 7.80 3.03 0.64
CA TYR A 74 8.30 1.80 0.05
C TYR A 74 7.76 1.62 -1.35
N ARG A 75 8.63 1.26 -2.28
CA ARG A 75 8.27 0.84 -3.64
C ARG A 75 8.06 -0.67 -3.67
N CYS A 76 6.91 -1.06 -4.18
CA CYS A 76 6.46 -2.44 -4.28
C CYS A 76 6.16 -2.75 -5.75
N GLU A 77 6.79 -3.78 -6.28
CA GLU A 77 6.42 -4.35 -7.58
C GLU A 77 5.49 -5.53 -7.34
N LEU A 78 4.26 -5.48 -7.88
CA LEU A 78 3.34 -6.61 -7.75
C LEU A 78 3.58 -7.63 -8.87
N PRO A 79 3.11 -8.88 -8.69
CA PRO A 79 3.05 -9.84 -9.76
C PRO A 79 2.39 -9.26 -11.02
N LYS A 80 3.04 -9.50 -12.15
CA LYS A 80 2.47 -9.19 -13.47
C LYS A 80 1.10 -9.84 -13.61
N LEU A 81 0.17 -9.11 -14.22
CA LEU A 81 -1.20 -9.56 -14.45
C LEU A 81 -1.62 -9.29 -15.88
N ARG A 82 -2.52 -10.11 -16.43
CA ARG A 82 -3.09 -9.84 -17.76
C ARG A 82 -4.32 -8.95 -17.61
N LEU A 83 -4.28 -7.78 -18.26
CA LEU A 83 -5.38 -6.82 -18.28
C LEU A 83 -5.67 -6.45 -19.74
N LEU A 84 -6.90 -6.65 -20.20
CA LEU A 84 -7.33 -6.30 -21.57
C LEU A 84 -6.45 -6.92 -22.68
N ASN A 85 -5.99 -8.17 -22.48
CA ASN A 85 -5.06 -8.89 -23.36
C ASN A 85 -3.61 -8.37 -23.40
N PHE A 86 -3.25 -7.42 -22.54
CA PHE A 86 -1.88 -6.95 -22.35
C PHE A 86 -1.29 -7.50 -21.06
N GLU A 87 0.02 -7.72 -21.04
CA GLU A 87 0.74 -7.97 -19.80
C GLU A 87 0.95 -6.63 -19.09
N ALA A 88 0.45 -6.52 -17.87
CA ALA A 88 0.55 -5.32 -17.06
C ALA A 88 1.52 -5.56 -15.90
N SER A 89 2.51 -4.67 -15.73
CA SER A 89 3.43 -4.64 -14.60
C SER A 89 3.13 -3.43 -13.72
N PRO A 90 2.45 -3.62 -12.57
CA PRO A 90 2.13 -2.53 -11.66
C PRO A 90 3.24 -2.28 -10.61
N PHE A 91 3.57 -1.01 -10.43
CA PHE A 91 4.42 -0.51 -9.36
C PHE A 91 3.62 0.39 -8.44
N ILE A 92 3.76 0.18 -7.14
CA ILE A 92 3.03 0.92 -6.11
C ILE A 92 4.03 1.52 -5.12
N ASP A 93 3.88 2.81 -4.83
CA ASP A 93 4.57 3.45 -3.72
C ASP A 93 3.60 3.53 -2.53
N LEU A 94 3.96 2.87 -1.42
CA LEU A 94 3.17 2.80 -0.19
C LEU A 94 3.88 3.55 0.93
N ARG A 95 3.15 4.34 1.72
CA ARG A 95 3.65 4.99 2.93
C ARG A 95 3.05 4.34 4.16
N VAL A 96 3.90 3.99 5.12
CA VAL A 96 3.51 3.39 6.41
C VAL A 96 3.74 4.39 7.52
N THR A 97 2.67 4.95 8.07
CA THR A 97 2.76 5.78 9.28
C THR A 97 2.22 5.00 10.46
N SER A 98 2.88 5.11 11.61
CA SER A 98 2.44 4.44 12.82
C SER A 98 2.32 5.42 13.97
N THR A 99 1.35 5.16 14.82
CA THR A 99 1.29 5.69 16.18
C THR A 99 1.55 4.54 17.15
N ASP A 100 1.48 4.82 18.43
CA ASP A 100 1.60 3.82 19.48
C ASP A 100 0.44 2.80 19.49
N GLU A 101 -0.70 3.16 18.89
CA GLU A 101 -1.93 2.35 18.91
C GLU A 101 -2.35 1.84 17.53
N ASP A 102 -1.95 2.52 16.45
CA ASP A 102 -2.38 2.17 15.10
C ASP A 102 -1.30 2.31 14.03
N CYS A 103 -1.61 1.77 12.86
CA CYS A 103 -0.80 1.84 11.66
C CYS A 103 -1.68 2.20 10.48
N LEU A 104 -1.25 3.18 9.69
CA LEU A 104 -1.87 3.60 8.46
C LEU A 104 -0.94 3.27 7.29
N VAL A 105 -1.48 2.50 6.33
CA VAL A 105 -0.82 2.22 5.06
C VAL A 105 -1.54 3.00 3.97
N GLU A 106 -0.85 3.97 3.38
CA GLU A 106 -1.39 4.83 2.32
C GLU A 106 -0.75 4.48 0.98
N MET A 107 -1.57 4.38 -0.07
CA MET A 107 -1.08 4.29 -1.44
C MET A 107 -0.81 5.70 -1.97
N ILE A 108 0.47 6.04 -2.14
CA ILE A 108 0.89 7.36 -2.62
C ILE A 108 0.85 7.42 -4.14
N SER A 109 1.30 6.35 -4.80
CA SER A 109 1.24 6.25 -6.25
C SER A 109 1.01 4.81 -6.70
N CYS A 110 0.34 4.66 -7.84
CA CYS A 110 0.21 3.38 -8.54
C CYS A 110 0.43 3.66 -10.03
N LYS A 111 1.41 2.99 -10.63
CA LYS A 111 1.75 3.09 -12.04
C LYS A 111 1.66 1.71 -12.65
N VAL A 112 0.98 1.62 -13.79
CA VAL A 112 0.86 0.36 -14.54
C VAL A 112 1.55 0.55 -15.87
N PHE A 113 2.52 -0.32 -16.15
CA PHE A 113 3.14 -0.42 -17.46
C PHE A 113 2.47 -1.54 -18.23
N PHE A 114 2.06 -1.27 -19.46
CA PHE A 114 1.57 -2.29 -20.38
C PHE A 114 2.73 -2.69 -21.29
N LEU A 115 3.04 -3.98 -21.32
CA LEU A 115 4.07 -4.61 -22.14
C LEU A 115 3.44 -5.22 -23.40
#